data_AF-A0A2G5RMX3-F1
#
_entry.id   AF-A0A2G5RMX3-F1
#
_cell.length_a   1.000
_cell.length_b   1.000
_cell.length_c   1.000
_cell.angle_alpha   90.00
_cell.angle_beta   90.00
_cell.angle_gamma   90.00
#
_symmetry.space_group_name_H-M   'P 1'
#
loop_
_entity.id
_entity.type
_entity.pdbx_description
1 polymer ?
#
loop_
_entity_poly.entity_id
_entity_poly.type
_entity_poly.pdbx_seq_one_letter_code
_entity_poly.pdbx_strand_id
1 'polypeptide(L)'
;MLAQLSKNIFLYASQSKMLNQAAKKWGLRFGASQVVAGETIESAIKKVHELNEKGLVCTLDHLGEFVSSREEAIEATQYNIRTLEAIHRAGVQSNLSVKLTQLGLDIDFDFCLNNMRQIVDTAKRYDNFVRIDMEDSGHCQATLNLLHELRRTYDNVGTVIQAYLYRAEQDVKDLKGVSLRLVKGAYKEPPEVAFQDKQQIDENYMNIIRLHLLSGSYTAIATHDHHIIEKVKMFVEENNIPRNQFEFQMLYGFRTDMQQQLAKEGYTMRVYVPFGNDWFGYFMRRLAERPQNVAFALKGFFGK
;
A
#
# COMPACT_ATOMS: atom_id res chain seq x y z
N MET A 1 -8.65 22.07 -16.69
CA MET A 1 -7.27 22.61 -16.76
C MET A 1 -6.63 22.81 -15.38
N LEU A 2 -7.21 23.61 -14.46
CA LEU A 2 -6.60 23.88 -13.15
C LEU A 2 -6.33 22.63 -12.28
N ALA A 3 -7.27 21.67 -12.24
CA ALA A 3 -7.09 20.42 -11.48
C ALA A 3 -6.01 19.48 -12.06
N GLN A 4 -5.80 19.53 -13.38
CA GLN A 4 -4.74 18.75 -14.04
C GLN A 4 -3.37 19.40 -13.84
N LEU A 5 -3.32 20.73 -13.84
CA LEU A 5 -2.13 21.53 -13.58
C LEU A 5 -1.65 21.32 -12.13
N SER A 6 -2.56 21.31 -11.15
CA SER A 6 -2.23 21.03 -9.74
C SER A 6 -1.77 19.59 -9.51
N LYS A 7 -2.42 18.60 -10.14
CA LYS A 7 -1.99 17.18 -10.07
C LYS A 7 -0.54 16.99 -10.53
N ASN A 8 -0.16 17.58 -11.66
CA ASN A 8 1.20 17.45 -12.18
C ASN A 8 2.25 18.12 -11.28
N ILE A 9 1.92 19.26 -10.66
CA ILE A 9 2.79 19.94 -9.70
C ILE A 9 3.04 19.06 -8.46
N PHE A 10 1.99 18.46 -7.90
CA PHE A 10 2.14 17.59 -6.73
C PHE A 10 2.92 16.31 -7.05
N LEU A 11 2.68 15.69 -8.22
CA LEU A 11 3.45 14.53 -8.65
C LEU A 11 4.93 14.89 -8.84
N TYR A 12 5.24 16.02 -9.47
CA TYR A 12 6.61 16.50 -9.62
C TYR A 12 7.26 16.76 -8.25
N ALA A 13 6.57 17.45 -7.35
CA ALA A 13 7.05 17.72 -6.00
C ALA A 13 7.36 16.42 -5.23
N SER A 14 6.54 15.37 -5.42
CA SER A 14 6.73 14.08 -4.77
C SER A 14 8.01 13.34 -5.16
N GLN A 15 8.61 13.69 -6.29
CA GLN A 15 9.84 13.07 -6.79
C GLN A 15 11.11 13.86 -6.43
N SER A 16 10.96 15.01 -5.76
CA SER A 16 12.09 15.89 -5.45
C SER A 16 12.78 15.50 -4.14
N LYS A 17 14.02 15.01 -4.22
CA LYS A 17 14.87 14.74 -3.04
C LYS A 17 15.07 15.99 -2.17
N MET A 18 15.27 17.14 -2.79
CA MET A 18 15.50 18.41 -2.08
C MET A 18 14.27 18.85 -1.28
N LEU A 19 13.07 18.76 -1.87
CA LEU A 19 11.83 19.11 -1.16
C LEU A 19 11.54 18.12 -0.03
N ASN A 20 11.77 16.82 -0.26
CA ASN A 20 11.66 15.81 0.79
C ASN A 20 12.60 16.11 1.98
N GLN A 21 13.88 16.40 1.73
CA GLN A 21 14.84 16.75 2.78
C GLN A 21 14.46 18.03 3.54
N ALA A 22 13.95 19.05 2.85
CA ALA A 22 13.48 20.28 3.49
C ALA A 22 12.27 20.02 4.40
N ALA A 23 11.32 19.21 3.93
CA ALA A 23 10.09 18.91 4.65
C ALA A 23 10.31 18.09 5.93
N LYS A 24 11.35 17.24 6.00
CA LYS A 24 11.73 16.53 7.24
C LYS A 24 11.89 17.47 8.44
N LYS A 25 12.46 18.67 8.21
CA LYS A 25 12.69 19.67 9.27
C LYS A 25 11.41 20.28 9.83
N TRP A 26 10.28 20.12 9.13
CA TRP A 26 9.00 20.66 9.53
C TRP A 26 8.11 19.64 10.25
N GLY A 27 8.52 18.37 10.30
CA GLY A 27 7.74 17.26 10.86
C GLY A 27 6.34 17.14 10.24
N LEU A 28 5.40 16.44 10.88
CA LEU A 28 4.02 16.25 10.39
C LEU A 28 3.11 17.50 10.42
N ARG A 29 3.67 18.70 10.26
CA ARG A 29 2.90 19.96 10.13
C ARG A 29 2.13 20.00 8.80
N PHE A 30 1.26 21.00 8.64
CA PHE A 30 0.48 21.25 7.42
C PHE A 30 -0.49 20.12 7.01
N GLY A 31 -1.05 19.40 7.99
CA GLY A 31 -2.07 18.36 7.76
C GLY A 31 -1.52 16.97 7.44
N ALA A 32 -0.20 16.77 7.41
CA ALA A 32 0.41 15.47 7.17
C ALA A 32 0.02 14.42 8.25
N SER A 33 -0.19 14.85 9.49
CA SER A 33 -0.67 14.00 10.60
C SER A 33 -2.04 13.37 10.37
N GLN A 34 -2.83 13.87 9.41
CA GLN A 34 -4.12 13.28 9.05
C GLN A 34 -3.96 12.01 8.20
N VAL A 35 -2.81 11.84 7.54
CA VAL A 35 -2.58 10.74 6.58
C VAL A 35 -1.31 9.94 6.87
N VAL A 36 -0.54 10.33 7.88
CA VAL A 36 0.65 9.64 8.39
C VAL A 36 0.51 9.48 9.91
N ALA A 37 0.70 8.27 10.42
CA ALA A 37 0.42 7.92 11.81
C ALA A 37 1.42 8.50 12.82
N GLY A 38 2.57 8.97 12.33
CA GLY A 38 3.65 9.51 13.15
C GLY A 38 5.01 9.30 12.49
N GLU A 39 6.06 9.69 13.20
CA GLU A 39 7.44 9.63 12.71
C GLU A 39 8.21 8.40 13.23
N THR A 40 7.68 7.71 14.26
CA THR A 40 8.37 6.59 14.92
C THR A 40 7.50 5.33 14.98
N ILE A 41 8.12 4.17 15.18
CA ILE A 41 7.43 2.89 15.38
C ILE A 41 6.44 2.99 16.54
N GLU A 42 6.80 3.61 17.66
CA GLU A 42 5.93 3.75 18.84
C GLU A 42 4.67 4.55 18.51
N SER A 43 4.82 5.65 17.78
CA SER A 43 3.67 6.46 17.34
C SER A 43 2.75 5.70 16.38
N ALA A 44 3.34 4.91 15.48
CA ALA A 44 2.60 4.06 14.56
C ALA A 44 1.83 2.95 15.29
N ILE A 45 2.48 2.25 16.23
CA ILE A 45 1.85 1.21 17.07
C ILE A 45 0.69 1.78 17.88
N LYS A 46 0.84 2.98 18.46
CA LYS A 46 -0.26 3.65 19.17
C LYS A 46 -1.46 3.89 18.25
N LYS A 47 -1.24 4.35 17.00
CA LYS A 47 -2.34 4.51 16.03
C LYS A 47 -2.96 3.19 15.62
N VAL A 48 -2.16 2.14 15.41
CA VAL A 48 -2.68 0.81 15.10
C VAL A 48 -3.58 0.31 16.23
N HIS A 49 -3.17 0.49 17.49
CA HIS A 49 -3.98 0.11 18.64
C HIS A 49 -5.36 0.77 18.63
N GLU A 50 -5.41 2.10 18.45
CA GLU A 50 -6.68 2.85 18.36
C GLU A 50 -7.56 2.45 17.16
N LEU A 51 -6.97 1.98 16.07
CA LEU A 51 -7.70 1.45 14.91
C LEU A 51 -8.23 0.04 15.20
N ASN A 52 -7.44 -0.80 15.88
CA ASN A 52 -7.86 -2.14 16.30
C ASN A 52 -9.04 -2.09 17.28
N GLU A 53 -9.06 -1.13 18.22
CA GLU A 53 -10.21 -0.91 19.12
C GLU A 53 -11.51 -0.58 18.37
N LYS A 54 -11.41 -0.09 17.13
CA LYS A 54 -12.56 0.19 16.24
C LYS A 54 -12.92 -0.98 15.32
N GLY A 55 -12.32 -2.15 15.52
CA GLY A 55 -12.52 -3.34 14.69
C GLY A 55 -11.79 -3.30 13.34
N LEU A 56 -10.83 -2.39 13.17
CA LEU A 56 -10.03 -2.28 11.94
C LEU A 56 -8.68 -2.98 12.14
N VAL A 57 -8.25 -3.78 11.17
CA VAL A 57 -6.87 -4.31 11.15
C VAL A 57 -5.97 -3.37 10.35
N CYS A 58 -4.65 -3.47 10.48
CA CYS A 58 -3.73 -2.53 9.82
C CYS A 58 -2.69 -3.21 8.92
N THR A 59 -2.01 -2.40 8.12
CA THR A 59 -0.69 -2.73 7.58
C THR A 59 0.19 -1.50 7.75
N LEU A 60 1.33 -1.66 8.42
CA LEU A 60 2.31 -0.59 8.59
C LEU A 60 3.19 -0.50 7.35
N ASP A 61 3.55 0.73 6.98
CA ASP A 61 4.47 1.02 5.90
C ASP A 61 5.46 2.07 6.39
N HIS A 62 6.73 1.68 6.51
CA HIS A 62 7.79 2.63 6.85
C HIS A 62 8.13 3.43 5.59
N LEU A 63 7.89 4.73 5.67
CA LEU A 63 8.23 5.65 4.60
C LEU A 63 9.74 5.87 4.60
N GLY A 64 10.38 5.32 3.57
CA GLY A 64 11.71 5.66 3.12
C GLY A 64 11.65 5.93 1.62
N GLU A 65 12.18 7.06 1.17
CA GLU A 65 12.32 7.33 -0.27
C GLU A 65 13.82 7.47 -0.61
N PHE A 66 14.17 7.13 -1.85
CA PHE A 66 15.49 7.37 -2.43
C PHE A 66 16.68 6.63 -1.81
N VAL A 67 16.46 5.40 -1.33
CA VAL A 67 17.56 4.49 -0.97
C VAL A 67 18.47 4.28 -2.18
N SER A 68 19.74 4.62 -2.03
CA SER A 68 20.72 4.58 -3.13
C SER A 68 22.04 3.90 -2.75
N SER A 69 22.14 3.42 -1.52
CA SER A 69 23.31 2.70 -1.00
C SER A 69 22.90 1.41 -0.29
N ARG A 70 23.84 0.45 -0.20
CA ARG A 70 23.60 -0.83 0.50
C ARG A 70 23.38 -0.58 1.99
N GLU A 71 24.05 0.40 2.56
CA GLU A 71 23.96 0.82 3.95
C GLU A 71 22.54 1.31 4.29
N GLU A 72 21.99 2.20 3.47
CA GLU A 72 20.60 2.68 3.63
C GLU A 72 19.59 1.53 3.48
N ALA A 73 19.81 0.61 2.53
CA ALA A 73 18.94 -0.56 2.34
C ALA A 73 19.00 -1.53 3.54
N ILE A 74 20.19 -1.73 4.14
CA ILE A 74 20.35 -2.51 5.38
C ILE A 74 19.62 -1.83 6.52
N GLU A 75 19.74 -0.51 6.67
CA GLU A 75 19.02 0.24 7.70
C GLU A 75 17.49 0.11 7.54
N ALA A 76 16.99 0.27 6.31
CA ALA A 76 15.57 0.06 6.00
C ALA A 76 15.11 -1.38 6.32
N THR A 77 15.95 -2.38 6.02
CA THR A 77 15.68 -3.79 6.37
C THR A 77 15.56 -3.97 7.88
N GLN A 78 16.52 -3.45 8.65
CA GLN A 78 16.49 -3.53 10.12
C GLN A 78 15.32 -2.74 10.73
N TYR A 79 14.92 -1.63 10.12
CA TYR A 79 13.76 -0.86 10.55
C TYR A 79 12.46 -1.65 10.37
N ASN A 80 12.30 -2.34 9.24
CA ASN A 80 11.16 -3.23 8.98
C ASN A 80 11.12 -4.42 9.96
N ILE A 81 12.26 -5.01 10.29
CA ILE A 81 12.38 -6.07 11.32
C ILE A 81 11.92 -5.56 12.69
N ARG A 82 12.44 -4.41 13.14
CA ARG A 82 12.02 -3.77 14.40
C ARG A 82 10.53 -3.44 14.43
N THR A 83 9.96 -3.09 13.27
CA THR A 83 8.52 -2.82 13.15
C THR A 83 7.71 -4.10 13.37
N LEU A 84 8.10 -5.23 12.78
CA LEU A 84 7.47 -6.54 13.03
C LEU A 84 7.56 -6.96 14.50
N GLU A 85 8.73 -6.79 15.10
CA GLU A 85 8.94 -7.06 16.54
C GLU A 85 8.05 -6.19 17.43
N ALA A 86 7.89 -4.91 17.08
CA ALA A 86 7.03 -3.99 17.82
C ALA A 86 5.54 -4.32 17.66
N ILE A 87 5.10 -4.71 16.46
CA ILE A 87 3.74 -5.23 16.22
C ILE A 87 3.47 -6.41 17.15
N HIS A 88 4.36 -7.40 17.15
CA HIS A 88 4.24 -8.59 17.99
C HIS A 88 4.24 -8.24 19.48
N ARG A 89 5.22 -7.46 19.94
CA ARG A 89 5.35 -7.07 21.35
C ARG A 89 4.12 -6.32 21.88
N ALA A 90 3.52 -5.46 21.05
CA ALA A 90 2.33 -4.71 21.43
C ALA A 90 1.03 -5.51 21.30
N GLY A 91 1.06 -6.70 20.67
CA GLY A 91 -0.12 -7.53 20.46
C GLY A 91 -1.16 -6.90 19.51
N VAL A 92 -0.75 -5.94 18.68
CA VAL A 92 -1.64 -5.23 17.76
C VAL A 92 -1.82 -6.01 16.45
N GLN A 93 -2.99 -5.87 15.83
CA GLN A 93 -3.36 -6.53 14.58
C GLN A 93 -2.89 -5.70 13.38
N SER A 94 -1.66 -5.95 12.93
CA SER A 94 -1.10 -5.31 11.74
C SER A 94 -0.17 -6.22 10.94
N ASN A 95 -0.25 -6.10 9.62
CA ASN A 95 0.75 -6.63 8.69
C ASN A 95 1.86 -5.59 8.47
N LEU A 96 2.82 -5.93 7.60
CA LEU A 96 3.84 -5.02 7.09
C LEU A 96 3.74 -4.90 5.56
N SER A 97 3.79 -3.69 5.03
CA SER A 97 4.01 -3.41 3.60
C SER A 97 5.45 -2.91 3.41
N VAL A 98 6.11 -3.31 2.33
CA VAL A 98 7.49 -2.89 2.00
C VAL A 98 7.63 -2.59 0.50
N LYS A 99 8.56 -1.71 0.14
CA LYS A 99 8.96 -1.43 -1.25
C LYS A 99 10.33 -2.01 -1.53
N LEU A 100 10.51 -2.65 -2.68
CA LEU A 100 11.76 -3.36 -2.97
C LEU A 100 12.89 -2.39 -3.31
N THR A 101 12.60 -1.23 -3.89
CA THR A 101 13.61 -0.17 -4.11
C THR A 101 14.23 0.30 -2.80
N GLN A 102 13.44 0.42 -1.72
CA GLN A 102 13.95 0.71 -0.37
C GLN A 102 14.88 -0.38 0.19
N LEU A 103 14.78 -1.61 -0.34
CA LEU A 103 15.55 -2.76 0.11
C LEU A 103 16.70 -3.10 -0.84
N GLY A 104 16.97 -2.22 -1.81
CA GLY A 104 18.11 -2.30 -2.71
C GLY A 104 17.84 -3.00 -4.04
N LEU A 105 16.58 -3.07 -4.50
CA LEU A 105 16.25 -3.67 -5.81
C LEU A 105 17.06 -3.04 -6.96
N ASP A 106 17.21 -1.72 -6.96
CA ASP A 106 17.95 -0.96 -7.98
C ASP A 106 19.47 -1.05 -7.81
N ILE A 107 19.93 -1.63 -6.69
CA ILE A 107 21.35 -1.83 -6.41
C ILE A 107 21.78 -3.20 -6.91
N ASP A 108 21.08 -4.25 -6.44
CA ASP A 108 21.43 -5.63 -6.72
C ASP A 108 20.28 -6.56 -6.32
N PHE A 109 19.85 -7.43 -7.24
CA PHE A 109 18.68 -8.29 -7.06
C PHE A 109 18.88 -9.29 -5.91
N ASP A 110 20.02 -9.97 -5.86
CA ASP A 110 20.30 -10.99 -4.84
C ASP A 110 20.44 -10.38 -3.45
N PHE A 111 21.02 -9.18 -3.36
CA PHE A 111 21.05 -8.40 -2.13
C PHE A 111 19.64 -8.04 -1.64
N CYS A 112 18.78 -7.52 -2.52
CA CYS A 112 17.39 -7.21 -2.18
C CYS A 112 16.63 -8.48 -1.73
N LEU A 113 16.82 -9.61 -2.42
CA LEU A 113 16.23 -10.89 -2.05
C LEU A 113 16.68 -11.34 -0.66
N ASN A 114 17.96 -11.20 -0.32
CA ASN A 114 18.48 -11.54 1.01
C ASN A 114 17.97 -10.61 2.12
N ASN A 115 17.79 -9.32 1.84
CA ASN A 115 17.12 -8.39 2.76
C ASN A 115 15.66 -8.80 2.98
N MET A 116 14.94 -9.13 1.92
CA MET A 116 13.56 -9.61 2.01
C MET A 116 13.43 -10.93 2.78
N ARG A 117 14.36 -11.87 2.61
CA ARG A 117 14.37 -13.13 3.40
C ARG A 117 14.41 -12.84 4.91
N GLN A 118 15.28 -11.93 5.36
CA GLN A 118 15.35 -11.56 6.79
C GLN A 118 14.03 -10.98 7.32
N ILE A 119 13.35 -10.16 6.52
CA ILE A 119 12.06 -9.57 6.89
C ILE A 119 10.97 -10.65 6.94
N VAL A 120 10.87 -11.50 5.92
CA VAL A 120 9.82 -12.53 5.83
C VAL A 120 10.04 -13.66 6.86
N ASP A 121 11.29 -14.02 7.15
CA ASP A 121 11.64 -14.92 8.26
C ASP A 121 11.17 -14.35 9.60
N THR A 122 11.40 -13.06 9.84
CA THR A 122 10.94 -12.39 11.06
C THR A 122 9.42 -12.36 11.14
N ALA A 123 8.74 -12.04 10.04
CA ALA A 123 7.29 -12.07 10.00
C ALA A 123 6.75 -13.48 10.29
N LYS A 124 7.37 -14.52 9.71
CA LYS A 124 6.97 -15.92 9.94
C LYS A 124 7.14 -16.35 11.39
N ARG A 125 8.22 -15.92 12.06
CA ARG A 125 8.44 -16.18 13.50
C ARG A 125 7.33 -15.63 14.40
N TYR A 126 6.63 -14.57 13.96
CA TYR A 126 5.57 -13.91 14.70
C TYR A 126 4.17 -14.13 14.11
N ASP A 127 4.01 -15.14 13.24
CA ASP A 127 2.75 -15.43 12.52
C ASP A 127 2.16 -14.20 11.81
N ASN A 128 3.04 -13.42 11.18
CA ASN A 128 2.71 -12.19 10.49
C ASN A 128 2.97 -12.31 8.98
N PHE A 129 2.33 -11.42 8.22
CA PHE A 129 2.33 -11.38 6.77
C PHE A 129 3.03 -10.12 6.23
N VAL A 130 3.82 -10.29 5.17
CA VAL A 130 4.50 -9.21 4.45
C VAL A 130 3.88 -9.01 3.08
N ARG A 131 3.47 -7.77 2.78
CA ARG A 131 3.06 -7.34 1.44
C ARG A 131 4.21 -6.63 0.76
N ILE A 132 4.62 -7.12 -0.41
CA ILE A 132 5.49 -6.37 -1.31
C ILE A 132 4.60 -5.42 -2.10
N ASP A 133 4.80 -4.12 -1.91
CA ASP A 133 4.12 -3.08 -2.68
C ASP A 133 4.64 -3.04 -4.11
N MET A 134 3.73 -2.91 -5.07
CA MET A 134 4.10 -2.73 -6.48
C MET A 134 4.43 -1.27 -6.75
N GLU A 135 5.57 -1.04 -7.39
CA GLU A 135 6.09 0.27 -7.77
C GLU A 135 5.67 0.62 -9.20
N ASP A 136 6.41 1.44 -9.93
CA ASP A 136 6.10 1.75 -11.34
C ASP A 136 6.33 0.53 -12.25
N SER A 137 5.88 0.65 -13.50
CA SER A 137 5.91 -0.43 -14.50
C SER A 137 7.30 -1.00 -14.76
N GLY A 138 8.37 -0.21 -14.58
CA GLY A 138 9.75 -0.65 -14.72
C GLY A 138 10.16 -1.71 -13.68
N HIS A 139 9.52 -1.68 -12.51
CA HIS A 139 9.83 -2.57 -11.40
C HIS A 139 8.91 -3.80 -11.33
N CYS A 140 7.85 -3.87 -12.14
CA CYS A 140 6.86 -4.95 -12.06
C CYS A 140 7.50 -6.34 -12.22
N GLN A 141 8.28 -6.55 -13.28
CA GLN A 141 8.83 -7.88 -13.55
C GLN A 141 9.85 -8.31 -12.47
N ALA A 142 10.72 -7.41 -12.04
CA ALA A 142 11.69 -7.70 -10.99
C ALA A 142 11.00 -8.03 -9.66
N THR A 143 9.91 -7.34 -9.34
CA THR A 143 9.08 -7.62 -8.17
C THR A 143 8.44 -9.01 -8.23
N LEU A 144 7.88 -9.39 -9.38
CA LEU A 144 7.27 -10.72 -9.55
C LEU A 144 8.32 -11.85 -9.51
N ASN A 145 9.49 -11.64 -10.09
CA ASN A 145 10.60 -12.59 -10.01
C ASN A 145 11.07 -12.78 -8.56
N LEU A 146 11.22 -11.69 -7.80
CA LEU A 146 11.63 -11.74 -6.40
C LEU A 146 10.56 -12.44 -5.53
N LEU A 147 9.29 -12.13 -5.77
CA LEU A 147 8.18 -12.84 -5.12
C LEU A 147 8.24 -14.35 -5.43
N HIS A 148 8.46 -14.73 -6.69
CA HIS A 148 8.56 -16.13 -7.08
C HIS A 148 9.65 -16.85 -6.29
N GLU A 149 10.84 -16.26 -6.16
CA GLU A 149 11.94 -16.82 -5.37
C GLU A 149 11.58 -16.96 -3.88
N LEU A 150 10.92 -15.98 -3.28
CA LEU A 150 10.45 -16.08 -1.89
C LEU A 150 9.39 -17.18 -1.72
N ARG A 151 8.43 -17.28 -2.64
CA ARG A 151 7.31 -18.23 -2.55
C ARG A 151 7.72 -19.70 -2.66
N ARG A 152 8.97 -20.00 -3.03
CA ARG A 152 9.55 -21.34 -2.94
C ARG A 152 9.67 -21.85 -1.50
N THR A 153 9.75 -20.93 -0.53
CA THR A 153 9.99 -21.23 0.89
C THR A 153 8.92 -20.62 1.81
N TYR A 154 8.34 -19.48 1.43
CA TYR A 154 7.48 -18.67 2.28
C TYR A 154 6.04 -18.63 1.76
N ASP A 155 5.08 -18.87 2.64
CA ASP A 155 3.64 -18.75 2.39
C ASP A 155 3.05 -17.44 2.94
N ASN A 156 3.76 -16.76 3.84
CA ASN A 156 3.38 -15.51 4.51
C ASN A 156 3.82 -14.23 3.78
N VAL A 157 3.99 -14.30 2.46
CA VAL A 157 4.32 -13.18 1.59
C VAL A 157 3.44 -13.15 0.35
N GLY A 158 3.07 -11.95 -0.09
CA GLY A 158 2.35 -11.71 -1.34
C GLY A 158 2.64 -10.30 -1.89
N THR A 159 2.06 -9.95 -3.04
CA THR A 159 2.36 -8.69 -3.73
C THR A 159 1.11 -7.89 -4.10
N VAL A 160 1.28 -6.79 -4.83
CA VAL A 160 0.24 -5.92 -5.36
C VAL A 160 0.17 -6.05 -6.89
N ILE A 161 -1.04 -6.01 -7.48
CA ILE A 161 -1.24 -5.87 -8.94
C ILE A 161 -2.06 -4.62 -9.24
N GLN A 162 -1.67 -3.88 -10.28
CA GLN A 162 -2.24 -2.59 -10.65
C GLN A 162 -3.11 -2.72 -11.91
N ALA A 163 -4.42 -2.45 -11.78
CA ALA A 163 -5.41 -2.64 -12.85
C ALA A 163 -5.21 -1.76 -14.08
N TYR A 164 -4.53 -0.62 -13.96
CA TYR A 164 -4.27 0.25 -15.10
C TYR A 164 -3.25 -0.33 -16.10
N LEU A 165 -2.49 -1.39 -15.77
CA LEU A 165 -1.50 -1.97 -16.67
C LEU A 165 -2.15 -3.02 -17.56
N TYR A 166 -1.74 -3.06 -18.83
CA TYR A 166 -2.23 -4.08 -19.77
C TYR A 166 -1.87 -5.51 -19.34
N ARG A 167 -0.75 -5.69 -18.63
CA ARG A 167 -0.28 -6.98 -18.11
C ARG A 167 -1.08 -7.53 -16.91
N ALA A 168 -1.89 -6.71 -16.25
CA ALA A 168 -2.49 -7.03 -14.95
C ALA A 168 -3.35 -8.30 -14.95
N GLU A 169 -4.10 -8.54 -16.02
CA GLU A 169 -4.94 -9.73 -16.13
C GLU A 169 -4.10 -11.02 -16.16
N GLN A 170 -3.03 -11.01 -16.95
CA GLN A 170 -2.15 -12.17 -17.08
C GLN A 170 -1.40 -12.41 -15.76
N ASP A 171 -0.85 -11.34 -15.14
CA ASP A 171 -0.14 -11.47 -13.86
C ASP A 171 -1.07 -12.05 -12.76
N VAL A 172 -2.35 -11.65 -12.71
CA VAL A 172 -3.33 -12.23 -11.75
C VAL A 172 -3.60 -13.70 -12.01
N LYS A 173 -3.66 -14.14 -13.28
CA LYS A 173 -3.83 -15.55 -13.63
C LYS A 173 -2.62 -16.37 -13.22
N ASP A 174 -1.42 -15.87 -13.47
CA ASP A 174 -0.15 -16.55 -13.18
C ASP A 174 0.10 -16.65 -11.66
N LEU A 175 -0.45 -15.72 -10.87
CA LEU A 175 -0.31 -15.66 -9.41
C LEU A 175 -1.48 -16.30 -8.65
N LYS A 176 -2.26 -17.18 -9.29
CA LYS A 176 -3.28 -17.98 -8.59
C LYS A 176 -2.69 -18.68 -7.37
N GLY A 177 -3.38 -18.58 -6.24
CA GLY A 177 -2.99 -19.16 -4.95
C GLY A 177 -2.09 -18.24 -4.11
N VAL A 178 -1.60 -17.13 -4.67
CA VAL A 178 -0.85 -16.12 -3.92
C VAL A 178 -1.83 -15.09 -3.35
N SER A 179 -1.62 -14.67 -2.11
CA SER A 179 -2.37 -13.52 -1.57
C SER A 179 -2.01 -12.28 -2.39
N LEU A 180 -2.99 -11.60 -2.99
CA LEU A 180 -2.77 -10.39 -3.79
C LEU A 180 -3.54 -9.19 -3.23
N ARG A 181 -2.91 -8.02 -3.23
CA ARG A 181 -3.61 -6.74 -3.10
C ARG A 181 -3.84 -6.20 -4.51
N LEU A 182 -5.09 -5.93 -4.86
CA LEU A 182 -5.45 -5.37 -6.16
C LEU A 182 -5.70 -3.87 -5.97
N VAL A 183 -5.14 -3.04 -6.83
CA VAL A 183 -5.28 -1.57 -6.83
C VAL A 183 -5.56 -1.07 -8.25
N LYS A 184 -6.02 0.18 -8.39
CA LYS A 184 -6.12 0.83 -9.71
C LYS A 184 -4.73 1.12 -10.31
N GLY A 185 -3.82 1.64 -9.51
CA GLY A 185 -2.51 2.14 -9.92
C GLY A 185 -2.27 3.57 -9.41
N ALA A 186 -1.03 3.91 -9.12
CA ALA A 186 -0.68 5.18 -8.45
C ALA A 186 0.42 5.99 -9.16
N TYR A 187 1.10 5.40 -10.15
CA TYR A 187 2.19 6.05 -10.87
C TYR A 187 1.68 6.69 -12.16
N LYS A 188 2.51 7.56 -12.74
CA LYS A 188 2.22 8.15 -14.05
C LYS A 188 2.89 7.28 -15.10
N GLU A 189 2.11 6.38 -15.70
CA GLU A 189 2.57 5.45 -16.71
C GLU A 189 2.25 5.92 -18.13
N PRO A 190 3.13 5.63 -19.10
CA PRO A 190 2.90 6.03 -20.48
C PRO A 190 1.86 5.10 -21.16
N PRO A 191 1.15 5.58 -22.21
CA PRO A 191 0.05 4.84 -22.84
C PRO A 191 0.46 3.51 -23.47
N GLU A 192 1.74 3.26 -23.69
CA GLU A 192 2.29 2.02 -24.24
C GLU A 192 2.14 0.84 -23.25
N VAL A 193 2.03 1.12 -21.94
CA VAL A 193 1.96 0.08 -20.90
C VAL A 193 0.69 0.14 -20.06
N ALA A 194 -0.06 1.24 -20.12
CA ALA A 194 -1.20 1.48 -19.23
C ALA A 194 -2.41 2.12 -19.91
N PHE A 195 -3.61 1.66 -19.53
CA PHE A 195 -4.87 2.33 -19.80
C PHE A 195 -4.83 3.78 -19.28
N GLN A 196 -5.21 4.72 -20.14
CA GLN A 196 -5.29 6.14 -19.78
C GLN A 196 -6.72 6.57 -19.43
N ASP A 197 -7.71 5.83 -19.96
CA ASP A 197 -9.11 6.09 -19.67
C ASP A 197 -9.54 5.48 -18.33
N LYS A 198 -10.26 6.27 -17.53
CA LYS A 198 -10.67 5.88 -16.19
C LYS A 198 -11.68 4.74 -16.22
N GLN A 199 -12.60 4.72 -17.19
CA GLN A 199 -13.59 3.66 -17.29
C GLN A 199 -12.93 2.33 -17.63
N GLN A 200 -11.97 2.32 -18.57
CA GLN A 200 -11.17 1.12 -18.88
C GLN A 200 -10.39 0.60 -17.66
N ILE A 201 -9.81 1.50 -16.85
CA ILE A 201 -9.14 1.12 -15.59
C ILE A 201 -10.14 0.49 -14.61
N ASP A 202 -11.33 1.08 -14.44
CA ASP A 202 -12.35 0.59 -13.52
C ASP A 202 -12.94 -0.76 -13.97
N GLU A 203 -13.11 -0.95 -15.28
CA GLU A 203 -13.53 -2.20 -15.89
C GLU A 203 -12.49 -3.30 -15.70
N ASN A 204 -11.21 -3.01 -16.01
CA ASN A 204 -10.14 -3.97 -15.79
C ASN A 204 -9.93 -4.26 -14.29
N TYR A 205 -10.14 -3.28 -13.41
CA TYR A 205 -10.05 -3.50 -11.97
C TYR A 205 -11.10 -4.50 -11.48
N MET A 206 -12.36 -4.35 -11.92
CA MET A 206 -13.39 -5.35 -11.64
C MET A 206 -13.07 -6.70 -12.27
N ASN A 207 -12.53 -6.74 -13.49
CA ASN A 207 -12.12 -7.98 -14.15
C ASN A 207 -11.10 -8.75 -13.30
N ILE A 208 -9.99 -8.12 -12.91
CA ILE A 208 -8.94 -8.79 -12.14
C ILE A 208 -9.40 -9.18 -10.73
N ILE A 209 -10.30 -8.40 -10.10
CA ILE A 209 -10.93 -8.79 -8.82
C ILE A 209 -11.72 -10.09 -8.98
N ARG A 210 -12.58 -10.17 -10.00
CA ARG A 210 -13.41 -11.37 -10.25
C ARG A 210 -12.54 -12.58 -10.52
N LEU A 211 -11.54 -12.45 -11.39
CA LEU A 211 -10.61 -13.54 -11.73
C LEU A 211 -9.90 -14.08 -10.49
N HIS A 212 -9.38 -13.20 -9.63
CA HIS A 212 -8.65 -13.63 -8.45
C HIS A 212 -9.57 -14.25 -7.38
N LEU A 213 -10.75 -13.68 -7.14
CA LEU A 213 -11.73 -14.24 -6.21
C LEU A 213 -12.23 -15.62 -6.65
N LEU A 214 -12.60 -15.78 -7.93
CA LEU A 214 -13.05 -17.08 -8.47
C LEU A 214 -11.96 -18.15 -8.45
N SER A 215 -10.70 -17.75 -8.40
CA SER A 215 -9.59 -18.68 -8.28
C SER A 215 -9.46 -19.33 -6.88
N GLY A 216 -10.21 -18.84 -5.89
CA GLY A 216 -10.14 -19.27 -4.48
C GLY A 216 -9.03 -18.59 -3.67
N SER A 217 -8.30 -17.66 -4.29
CA SER A 217 -7.15 -16.99 -3.69
C SER A 217 -7.56 -15.87 -2.73
N TYR A 218 -6.74 -15.62 -1.71
CA TYR A 218 -6.98 -14.51 -0.78
C TYR A 218 -6.79 -13.16 -1.47
N THR A 219 -7.84 -12.33 -1.49
CA THR A 219 -7.87 -11.09 -2.28
C THR A 219 -8.05 -9.86 -1.39
N ALA A 220 -7.04 -9.00 -1.33
CA ALA A 220 -7.16 -7.68 -0.71
C ALA A 220 -7.57 -6.62 -1.75
N ILE A 221 -8.77 -6.07 -1.60
CA ILE A 221 -9.36 -5.13 -2.56
C ILE A 221 -9.12 -3.72 -2.03
N ALA A 222 -8.05 -3.07 -2.52
CA ALA A 222 -7.61 -1.77 -2.04
C ALA A 222 -8.20 -0.63 -2.87
N THR A 223 -9.29 -0.03 -2.38
CA THR A 223 -10.00 1.04 -3.06
C THR A 223 -10.83 1.88 -2.09
N HIS A 224 -10.96 3.17 -2.37
CA HIS A 224 -11.91 4.08 -1.70
C HIS A 224 -13.16 4.34 -2.55
N ASP A 225 -13.34 3.61 -3.63
CA ASP A 225 -14.42 3.79 -4.58
C ASP A 225 -15.65 2.97 -4.16
N HIS A 226 -16.67 3.67 -3.65
CA HIS A 226 -17.90 3.04 -3.17
C HIS A 226 -18.66 2.25 -4.25
N HIS A 227 -18.60 2.68 -5.52
CA HIS A 227 -19.25 1.94 -6.59
C HIS A 227 -18.56 0.60 -6.85
N ILE A 228 -17.22 0.55 -6.75
CA ILE A 228 -16.47 -0.70 -6.86
C ILE A 228 -16.76 -1.60 -5.66
N ILE A 229 -16.78 -1.05 -4.44
CA ILE A 229 -17.06 -1.80 -3.22
C ILE A 229 -18.45 -2.47 -3.29
N GLU A 230 -19.49 -1.74 -3.67
CA GLU A 230 -20.83 -2.32 -3.81
C GLU A 230 -20.90 -3.39 -4.91
N LYS A 231 -20.24 -3.17 -6.06
CA LYS A 231 -20.14 -4.19 -7.12
C LYS A 231 -19.42 -5.47 -6.63
N VAL A 232 -18.39 -5.32 -5.80
CA VAL A 232 -17.71 -6.46 -5.17
C VAL A 232 -18.64 -7.18 -4.21
N LYS A 233 -19.35 -6.46 -3.34
CA LYS A 233 -20.32 -7.04 -2.38
C LYS A 233 -21.38 -7.88 -3.10
N MET A 234 -21.96 -7.35 -4.17
CA MET A 234 -22.91 -8.10 -5.01
C MET A 234 -22.26 -9.35 -5.61
N PHE A 235 -21.08 -9.20 -6.21
CA PHE A 235 -20.38 -10.31 -6.86
C PHE A 235 -20.03 -11.45 -5.89
N VAL A 236 -19.56 -11.14 -4.67
CA VAL A 236 -19.22 -12.17 -3.68
C VAL A 236 -20.45 -12.90 -3.16
N GLU A 237 -21.59 -12.20 -3.03
CA GLU A 237 -22.87 -12.80 -2.64
C GLU A 237 -23.39 -13.74 -3.74
N GLU A 238 -23.43 -13.26 -5.00
CA GLU A 238 -23.88 -14.05 -6.16
C GLU A 238 -23.06 -15.33 -6.37
N ASN A 239 -21.77 -15.30 -6.04
CA ASN A 239 -20.84 -16.43 -6.24
C ASN A 239 -20.54 -17.21 -4.96
N ASN A 240 -21.24 -16.93 -3.84
CA ASN A 240 -21.03 -17.59 -2.54
C ASN A 240 -19.56 -17.56 -2.07
N ILE A 241 -18.84 -16.46 -2.33
CA ILE A 241 -17.44 -16.31 -1.92
C ILE A 241 -17.41 -15.97 -0.41
N PRO A 242 -16.69 -16.75 0.42
CA PRO A 242 -16.72 -16.54 1.85
C PRO A 242 -15.93 -15.27 2.23
N ARG A 243 -16.43 -14.55 3.24
CA ARG A 243 -15.87 -13.26 3.68
C ARG A 243 -14.44 -13.34 4.20
N ASN A 244 -13.97 -14.53 4.60
CA ASN A 244 -12.59 -14.75 5.03
C ASN A 244 -11.62 -14.96 3.86
N GLN A 245 -12.11 -15.06 2.62
CA GLN A 245 -11.27 -15.15 1.42
C GLN A 245 -10.85 -13.77 0.90
N PHE A 246 -11.39 -12.68 1.43
CA PHE A 246 -11.05 -11.35 0.96
C PHE A 246 -11.15 -10.30 2.06
N GLU A 247 -10.56 -9.14 1.78
CA GLU A 247 -10.66 -7.98 2.65
C GLU A 247 -10.78 -6.70 1.81
N PHE A 248 -11.34 -5.65 2.40
CA PHE A 248 -11.24 -4.31 1.85
C PHE A 248 -10.06 -3.58 2.46
N GLN A 249 -9.43 -2.73 1.66
CA GLN A 249 -8.28 -1.94 2.09
C GLN A 249 -8.41 -0.46 1.74
N MET A 250 -8.08 0.41 2.69
CA MET A 250 -8.09 1.86 2.50
C MET A 250 -6.90 2.49 3.19
N LEU A 251 -6.43 3.60 2.63
CA LEU A 251 -5.40 4.44 3.26
C LEU A 251 -5.91 5.09 4.55
N TYR A 252 -5.02 5.19 5.53
CA TYR A 252 -5.24 5.93 6.78
C TYR A 252 -5.64 7.38 6.51
N GLY A 253 -6.64 7.86 7.26
CA GLY A 253 -7.18 9.22 7.13
C GLY A 253 -8.26 9.40 6.05
N PHE A 254 -8.55 8.37 5.23
CA PHE A 254 -9.50 8.50 4.12
C PHE A 254 -10.74 7.64 4.31
N ARG A 255 -11.93 8.27 4.16
CA ARG A 255 -13.23 7.58 4.22
C ARG A 255 -13.40 6.77 5.51
N THR A 256 -12.97 7.31 6.65
CA THR A 256 -12.99 6.67 7.98
C THR A 256 -14.36 6.11 8.36
N ASP A 257 -15.43 6.78 7.94
CA ASP A 257 -16.81 6.36 8.21
C ASP A 257 -17.15 5.07 7.47
N MET A 258 -16.70 4.97 6.21
CA MET A 258 -16.85 3.77 5.38
C MET A 258 -15.97 2.62 5.87
N GLN A 259 -14.76 2.91 6.37
CA GLN A 259 -13.91 1.88 6.98
C GLN A 259 -14.64 1.22 8.17
N GLN A 260 -15.17 2.03 9.08
CA GLN A 260 -15.93 1.54 10.23
C GLN A 260 -17.23 0.84 9.82
N GLN A 261 -17.91 1.35 8.78
CA GLN A 261 -19.12 0.72 8.25
C GLN A 261 -18.84 -0.68 7.72
N LEU A 262 -17.80 -0.86 6.89
CA LEU A 262 -17.43 -2.17 6.35
C LEU A 262 -17.05 -3.17 7.45
N ALA A 263 -16.34 -2.71 8.48
CA ALA A 263 -16.04 -3.55 9.64
C ALA A 263 -17.31 -3.98 10.40
N LYS A 264 -18.26 -3.05 10.62
CA LYS A 264 -19.57 -3.35 11.25
C LYS A 264 -20.43 -4.30 10.41
N GLU A 265 -20.31 -4.23 9.08
CA GLU A 265 -20.97 -5.17 8.16
C GLU A 265 -20.34 -6.58 8.24
N GLY A 266 -19.21 -6.75 8.93
CA GLY A 266 -18.52 -8.02 9.13
C GLY A 266 -17.49 -8.35 8.06
N TYR A 267 -17.03 -7.37 7.28
CA TYR A 267 -15.89 -7.52 6.38
C TYR A 267 -14.59 -7.24 7.11
N THR A 268 -13.52 -7.96 6.76
CA THR A 268 -12.17 -7.55 7.15
C THR A 268 -11.86 -6.22 6.46
N MET A 269 -11.66 -5.17 7.25
CA MET A 269 -11.30 -3.84 6.78
C MET A 269 -9.90 -3.51 7.27
N ARG A 270 -8.94 -3.49 6.35
CA ARG A 270 -7.54 -3.19 6.65
C ARG A 270 -7.16 -1.76 6.28
N VAL A 271 -6.60 -1.03 7.23
CA VAL A 271 -6.10 0.34 7.04
C VAL A 271 -4.62 0.30 6.71
N TYR A 272 -4.22 0.94 5.61
CA TYR A 272 -2.81 1.16 5.25
C TYR A 272 -2.29 2.38 6.00
N VAL A 273 -1.37 2.16 6.93
CA VAL A 273 -0.91 3.14 7.92
C VAL A 273 0.56 3.46 7.63
N PRO A 274 0.83 4.53 6.87
CA PRO A 274 2.19 4.97 6.62
C PRO A 274 2.73 5.73 7.84
N PHE A 275 4.03 5.60 8.11
CA PHE A 275 4.72 6.30 9.19
C PHE A 275 6.20 6.49 8.86
N GLY A 276 6.87 7.41 9.55
CA GLY A 276 8.28 7.72 9.35
C GLY A 276 8.53 9.15 8.91
N ASN A 277 9.81 9.50 8.79
CA ASN A 277 10.25 10.88 8.55
C ASN A 277 10.16 11.29 7.07
N ASP A 278 10.16 10.34 6.13
CA ASP A 278 10.07 10.60 4.68
C ASP A 278 8.61 10.74 4.20
N TRP A 279 7.80 11.49 4.95
CA TRP A 279 6.36 11.61 4.71
C TRP A 279 5.97 12.48 3.51
N PHE A 280 6.85 13.38 3.07
CA PHE A 280 6.48 14.46 2.14
C PHE A 280 6.13 13.95 0.74
N GLY A 281 6.96 13.08 0.15
CA GLY A 281 6.69 12.49 -1.16
C GLY A 281 5.37 11.72 -1.17
N TYR A 282 5.16 10.90 -0.14
CA TYR A 282 3.88 10.21 0.09
C TYR A 282 2.70 11.19 0.17
N PHE A 283 2.81 12.23 1.01
CA PHE A 283 1.77 13.23 1.20
C PHE A 283 1.42 13.95 -0.11
N MET A 284 2.42 14.34 -0.89
CA MET A 284 2.22 15.00 -2.18
C MET A 284 1.49 14.11 -3.19
N ARG A 285 1.81 12.80 -3.25
CA ARG A 285 1.05 11.86 -4.09
C ARG A 285 -0.42 11.77 -3.66
N ARG A 286 -0.70 11.76 -2.35
CA ARG A 286 -2.08 11.77 -1.83
C ARG A 286 -2.83 13.06 -2.19
N LEU A 287 -2.18 14.22 -2.20
CA LEU A 287 -2.79 15.47 -2.68
C LEU A 287 -3.08 15.44 -4.17
N ALA A 288 -2.20 14.83 -4.98
CA ALA A 288 -2.37 14.72 -6.42
C ALA A 288 -3.57 13.86 -6.83
N GLU A 289 -3.90 12.84 -6.04
CA GLU A 289 -4.93 11.85 -6.37
C GLU A 289 -6.37 12.39 -6.33
N ARG A 290 -6.67 13.39 -5.49
CA ARG A 290 -7.98 14.05 -5.50
C ARG A 290 -7.86 15.55 -5.21
N PRO A 291 -8.40 16.44 -6.06
CA PRO A 291 -8.47 17.88 -5.77
C PRO A 291 -9.20 18.23 -4.47
N GLN A 292 -10.15 17.38 -4.03
CA GLN A 292 -10.82 17.53 -2.73
C GLN A 292 -9.86 17.31 -1.55
N ASN A 293 -8.80 16.52 -1.71
CA ASN A 293 -7.75 16.34 -0.69
C ASN A 293 -6.97 17.65 -0.47
N VAL A 294 -6.87 18.51 -1.49
CA VAL A 294 -6.27 19.86 -1.38
C VAL A 294 -7.12 20.74 -0.46
N ALA A 295 -8.46 20.69 -0.57
CA ALA A 295 -9.35 21.45 0.31
C ALA A 295 -9.28 20.94 1.77
N PHE A 296 -9.12 19.63 1.98
CA PHE A 296 -8.89 19.04 3.31
C PHE A 296 -7.53 19.43 3.90
N ALA A 297 -6.46 19.40 3.09
CA ALA A 297 -5.14 19.86 3.53
C ALA A 297 -5.16 21.36 3.87
N LEU A 298 -5.80 22.19 3.04
CA LEU A 298 -5.99 23.63 3.28
C LEU A 298 -6.81 23.94 4.54
N LYS A 299 -7.78 23.11 4.94
CA LYS A 299 -8.43 23.25 6.25
C LYS A 299 -7.44 23.06 7.42
N GLY A 300 -6.45 22.20 7.27
CA GLY A 300 -5.32 22.08 8.21
C GLY A 300 -4.34 23.28 8.20
N PHE A 301 -4.36 24.12 7.15
CA PHE A 301 -3.57 25.37 7.09
C PHE A 301 -4.23 26.52 7.87
N PHE A 302 -5.55 26.50 8.06
CA PHE A 302 -6.31 27.58 8.74
C PHE A 302 -6.90 27.18 10.09
N GLY A 303 -6.77 25.92 10.50
CA GLY A 303 -7.15 25.46 11.83
C GLY A 303 -6.06 25.77 12.85
N LYS A 304 -6.26 26.83 13.65
CA LYS A 304 -5.73 26.93 15.02
C LYS A 304 -6.63 26.17 15.96
#